data_AF-A0A8S3IBA0-F1
#
_entry.id   AF-A0A8S3IBA0-F1
#
_cell.length_a   1.000
_cell.length_b   1.000
_cell.length_c   1.000
_cell.angle_alpha   90.00
_cell.angle_beta   90.00
_cell.angle_gamma   90.00
#
_symmetry.space_group_name_H-M   'P 1'
#
loop_
_entity.id
_entity.type
_entity.pdbx_description
1 polymer ?
#
loop_
_entity_poly.entity_id
_entity_poly.type
_entity_poly.pdbx_seq_one_letter_code
_entity_poly.pdbx_strand_id
1 'polypeptide(L)'
;TLCALAVYNITIIDLPFPLALYKKLLNKTKIDLEDMKSVSPTVYQSLRSLLNYKEDDLETTLCYAFDIEREIYGERRRTELKPGGSSIMVNQKNKHEFVELYIDYIFNKSCEKQYQAFSAGFRRVINSKPLELFYPDELMAFVV
;
A
#
# COMPACT_ATOMS: atom_id res chain seq x y z
N THR A 1 -18.18 -3.79 -8.71
CA THR A 1 -19.50 -4.45 -8.75
C THR A 1 -19.35 -5.96 -8.96
N LEU A 2 -18.56 -6.43 -9.93
CA LEU A 2 -18.34 -7.86 -10.18
C LEU A 2 -17.80 -8.64 -8.97
N CYS A 3 -16.69 -8.21 -8.35
CA CYS A 3 -16.11 -8.89 -7.17
C CYS A 3 -17.09 -8.99 -6.00
N ALA A 4 -17.90 -7.95 -5.81
CA ALA A 4 -18.87 -7.87 -4.73
C ALA A 4 -20.07 -8.80 -4.97
N LEU A 5 -20.50 -8.91 -6.23
CA LEU A 5 -21.56 -9.84 -6.65
C LEU A 5 -21.10 -11.30 -6.55
N ALA A 6 -19.82 -11.58 -6.83
CA ALA A 6 -19.25 -12.90 -6.63
C ALA A 6 -19.26 -13.32 -5.15
N VAL A 7 -18.80 -12.46 -4.25
CA VAL A 7 -18.92 -12.70 -2.80
C VAL A 7 -20.38 -12.92 -2.41
N TYR A 8 -21.29 -12.08 -2.87
CA TYR A 8 -22.72 -12.21 -2.54
C TYR A 8 -23.34 -13.52 -3.05
N ASN A 9 -22.98 -13.95 -4.25
CA ASN A 9 -23.47 -15.18 -4.87
C ASN A 9 -22.65 -16.42 -4.50
N ILE A 10 -21.69 -16.31 -3.57
CA ILE A 10 -20.78 -17.40 -3.18
C ILE A 10 -20.10 -18.01 -4.42
N THR A 11 -19.74 -17.15 -5.36
CA THR A 11 -19.03 -17.52 -6.58
C THR A 11 -17.57 -17.13 -6.41
N ILE A 12 -16.68 -18.10 -6.61
CA ILE A 12 -15.25 -17.89 -6.54
C ILE A 12 -14.80 -17.09 -7.77
N ILE A 13 -14.00 -16.03 -7.58
CA ILE A 13 -13.28 -15.38 -8.68
C ILE A 13 -11.78 -15.46 -8.39
N ASP A 14 -11.03 -16.05 -9.32
CA ASP A 14 -9.58 -16.04 -9.30
C ASP A 14 -9.01 -14.64 -9.62
N LEU A 15 -9.06 -13.77 -8.61
CA LEU A 15 -8.51 -12.42 -8.60
C LEU A 15 -7.54 -12.33 -7.42
N PRO A 16 -6.24 -12.59 -7.63
CA PRO A 16 -5.25 -12.65 -6.56
C PRO A 16 -4.84 -11.25 -6.11
N PHE A 17 -5.74 -10.51 -5.46
CA PHE A 17 -5.42 -9.23 -4.84
C PHE A 17 -4.53 -9.44 -3.60
N PRO A 18 -3.60 -8.52 -3.31
CA PRO A 18 -2.78 -8.60 -2.10
C PRO A 18 -3.62 -8.41 -0.84
N LEU A 19 -3.19 -9.03 0.26
CA LEU A 19 -3.84 -8.94 1.59
C LEU A 19 -4.11 -7.48 2.02
N ALA A 20 -3.22 -6.56 1.63
CA ALA A 20 -3.35 -5.13 1.88
C ALA A 20 -4.68 -4.53 1.38
N LEU A 21 -5.24 -5.03 0.27
CA LEU A 21 -6.55 -4.58 -0.22
C LEU A 21 -7.66 -4.92 0.78
N TYR A 22 -7.64 -6.14 1.31
CA TYR A 22 -8.64 -6.62 2.27
C TYR A 22 -8.50 -5.91 3.62
N LYS A 23 -7.26 -5.64 4.06
CA LYS A 23 -6.99 -4.76 5.21
C LYS A 23 -7.64 -3.39 5.03
N LYS A 24 -7.52 -2.78 3.84
CA LYS A 24 -8.14 -1.49 3.52
C LYS A 24 -9.67 -1.54 3.50
N LEU A 25 -10.26 -2.58 2.89
CA LEU A 25 -11.71 -2.74 2.82
C LEU A 25 -12.35 -2.80 4.21
N LEU A 26 -11.71 -3.56 5.11
CA LEU A 26 -12.17 -3.79 6.48
C LEU A 26 -11.82 -2.65 7.44
N ASN A 27 -10.81 -1.83 7.13
CA ASN A 27 -10.33 -0.73 7.98
C ASN A 27 -9.98 -1.16 9.42
N LYS A 28 -9.52 -2.40 9.62
CA LYS A 28 -9.21 -2.99 10.93
C LYS A 28 -7.73 -3.01 11.27
N THR A 29 -6.85 -2.98 10.26
CA THR A 29 -5.42 -3.18 10.44
C THR A 29 -4.65 -2.12 9.67
N LYS A 30 -3.63 -1.53 10.30
CA LYS A 30 -2.69 -0.62 9.63
C LYS A 30 -1.90 -1.42 8.58
N ILE A 31 -1.74 -0.85 7.40
CA ILE A 31 -0.82 -1.37 6.40
C ILE A 31 0.60 -0.99 6.80
N ASP A 32 1.51 -1.94 6.76
CA ASP A 32 2.89 -1.77 7.20
C ASP A 32 3.91 -2.16 6.12
N LEU A 33 5.18 -2.23 6.52
CA LEU A 33 6.26 -2.59 5.61
C LEU A 33 6.13 -4.04 5.13
N GLU A 34 5.62 -4.97 5.95
CA GLU A 34 5.51 -6.37 5.57
C GLU A 34 4.50 -6.57 4.43
N ASP A 35 3.44 -5.75 4.37
CA ASP A 35 2.51 -5.73 3.25
C ASP A 35 3.20 -5.39 1.90
N MET A 36 4.28 -4.60 1.93
CA MET A 36 5.06 -4.25 0.74
C MET A 36 5.69 -5.48 0.08
N LYS A 37 5.96 -6.55 0.82
CA LYS A 37 6.54 -7.79 0.29
C LYS A 37 5.67 -8.42 -0.79
N SER A 38 4.34 -8.33 -0.63
CA SER A 38 3.36 -8.86 -1.59
C SER A 38 3.23 -8.00 -2.86
N VAL A 39 3.54 -6.70 -2.75
CA VAL A 39 3.41 -5.73 -3.86
C VAL A 39 4.71 -5.61 -4.64
N SER A 40 5.84 -5.50 -3.94
CA SER A 40 7.17 -5.39 -4.52
C SER A 40 8.23 -5.88 -3.53
N PRO A 41 8.71 -7.14 -3.65
CA PRO A 41 9.78 -7.68 -2.82
C PRO A 41 11.06 -6.83 -2.87
N THR A 42 11.37 -6.25 -4.04
CA THR A 42 12.54 -5.39 -4.24
C THR A 42 12.45 -4.10 -3.42
N VAL A 43 11.29 -3.43 -3.45
CA VAL A 43 11.07 -2.21 -2.67
C VAL A 43 11.04 -2.54 -1.18
N TYR A 44 10.38 -3.62 -0.78
CA TYR A 44 10.40 -4.12 0.60
C TYR A 44 11.84 -4.27 1.12
N GLN A 45 12.69 -4.97 0.36
CA GLN A 45 14.08 -5.19 0.76
C GLN A 45 14.87 -3.88 0.85
N SER A 46 14.62 -2.94 -0.07
CA SER A 46 15.28 -1.63 -0.09
C SER A 46 14.91 -0.79 1.14
N LEU A 47 13.61 -0.67 1.44
CA LEU A 47 13.12 0.06 2.62
C LEU A 47 13.55 -0.61 3.93
N ARG A 48 13.54 -1.95 3.98
CA ARG A 48 14.04 -2.70 5.14
C ARG A 48 15.54 -2.48 5.36
N SER A 49 16.32 -2.44 4.28
CA SER A 49 17.76 -2.16 4.34
C SER A 49 18.02 -0.73 4.82
N LEU A 50 17.24 0.25 4.35
CA LEU A 50 17.27 1.63 4.83
C LEU A 50 17.01 1.71 6.34
N LEU A 51 15.98 1.04 6.85
CA LEU A 51 15.68 1.02 8.29
C LEU A 51 16.81 0.40 9.11
N ASN A 52 17.42 -0.67 8.60
CA ASN A 52 18.51 -1.39 9.26
C ASN A 52 19.88 -0.70 9.13
N TYR A 53 20.01 0.33 8.29
CA TYR A 53 21.25 1.06 8.09
C TYR A 53 21.61 1.87 9.34
N LYS A 54 22.81 1.66 9.91
CA LYS A 54 23.23 2.25 11.19
C LYS A 54 24.35 3.28 11.09
N GLU A 55 25.07 3.31 9.98
CA GLU A 55 26.20 4.23 9.80
C GLU A 55 25.73 5.67 9.55
N ASP A 56 26.51 6.65 9.96
CA ASP A 56 26.15 8.07 9.88
C ASP A 56 26.20 8.63 8.44
N ASP A 57 26.78 7.89 7.49
CA ASP A 57 26.92 8.24 6.08
C ASP A 57 25.68 7.90 5.23
N LEU A 58 24.57 7.49 5.86
CA LEU A 58 23.32 7.09 5.19
C LEU A 58 22.91 8.08 4.09
N GLU A 59 22.92 9.37 4.43
CA GLU A 59 22.48 10.46 3.55
C GLU A 59 23.32 10.52 2.26
N THR A 60 24.64 10.38 2.37
CA THR A 60 25.57 10.40 1.23
C THR A 60 25.65 9.07 0.49
N THR A 61 25.35 7.95 1.15
CA THR A 61 25.45 6.61 0.58
C THR A 61 24.21 6.24 -0.21
N LEU A 62 23.02 6.56 0.31
CA LEU A 62 21.75 6.21 -0.35
C LEU A 62 21.16 7.35 -1.18
N CYS A 63 21.48 8.61 -0.85
CA CYS A 63 21.03 9.79 -1.59
C CYS A 63 19.52 9.83 -1.87
N TYR A 64 18.72 9.37 -0.91
CA TYR A 64 17.26 9.45 -0.99
C TYR A 64 16.77 10.81 -0.53
N ALA A 65 15.81 11.38 -1.27
CA ALA A 65 15.00 12.51 -0.85
C ALA A 65 13.58 12.02 -0.49
N PHE A 66 12.75 12.89 0.11
CA PHE A 66 11.34 12.58 0.36
C PHE A 66 10.49 12.72 -0.92
N ASP A 67 10.90 12.02 -1.98
CA ASP A 67 10.17 11.86 -3.23
C ASP A 67 10.15 10.39 -3.68
N ILE A 68 9.24 10.07 -4.60
CA ILE A 68 9.15 8.76 -5.26
C ILE A 68 9.06 8.99 -6.76
N GLU A 69 9.86 8.24 -7.51
CA GLU A 69 9.76 8.15 -8.96
C GLU A 69 9.11 6.83 -9.36
N ARG A 70 8.07 6.89 -10.18
CA ARG A 70 7.40 5.70 -10.73
C ARG A 70 7.06 5.89 -12.19
N GLU A 71 7.07 4.78 -12.91
CA GLU A 71 6.54 4.72 -14.25
C GLU A 71 5.03 4.50 -14.22
N ILE A 72 4.28 5.45 -14.79
CA ILE A 72 2.82 5.42 -14.87
C ILE A 72 2.46 5.58 -16.34
N TYR A 73 1.95 4.52 -16.97
CA TYR A 73 1.62 4.47 -18.41
C TYR A 73 2.80 4.83 -19.33
N GLY A 74 4.00 4.37 -18.99
CA GLY A 74 5.23 4.64 -19.75
C GLY A 74 5.87 6.00 -19.46
N GLU A 75 5.27 6.84 -18.63
CA GLU A 75 5.84 8.12 -18.20
C GLU A 75 6.45 7.99 -16.80
N ARG A 76 7.70 8.42 -16.64
CA ARG A 76 8.30 8.57 -15.31
C ARG A 76 7.74 9.82 -14.64
N ARG A 77 7.08 9.62 -13.50
CA ARG A 77 6.53 10.68 -12.67
C ARG A 77 7.19 10.66 -11.32
N ARG A 78 7.77 11.79 -10.94
CA ARG A 78 8.26 12.06 -9.61
C ARG A 78 7.16 12.71 -8.78
N THR A 79 6.96 12.25 -7.56
CA THR A 79 5.97 12.80 -6.62
C THR A 79 6.60 12.98 -5.26
N GLU A 80 6.47 14.17 -4.68
CA GLU A 80 6.93 14.43 -3.32
C GLU A 80 6.06 13.68 -2.31
N LEU A 81 6.69 13.10 -1.30
CA LEU A 81 6.01 12.40 -0.20
C LEU A 81 5.46 13.36 0.85
N LYS A 82 6.07 14.54 0.96
CA LYS A 82 5.67 15.65 1.84
C LYS A 82 6.03 16.99 1.16
N PRO A 83 5.45 18.13 1.60
CA PRO A 83 5.73 19.42 0.99
C PRO A 83 7.23 19.77 0.97
N GLY A 84 7.79 20.04 -0.21
CA GLY A 84 9.22 20.32 -0.37
C GLY A 84 10.11 19.09 -0.18
N GLY A 85 9.53 17.89 -0.25
CA GLY A 85 10.19 16.63 0.05
C GLY A 85 11.40 16.35 -0.85
N SER A 86 11.40 16.82 -2.10
CA SER A 86 12.53 16.64 -3.02
C SER A 86 13.81 17.32 -2.53
N SER A 87 13.71 18.32 -1.65
CA SER A 87 14.84 19.07 -1.08
C SER A 87 15.26 18.55 0.30
N ILE A 88 14.55 17.56 0.85
CA ILE A 88 14.80 17.02 2.18
C ILE A 88 15.43 15.66 2.00
N MET A 89 16.69 15.52 2.41
CA MET A 89 17.37 14.24 2.35
C MET A 89 16.95 13.31 3.50
N VAL A 90 16.97 12.02 3.20
CA VAL A 90 16.77 10.95 4.19
C VAL A 90 18.07 10.74 4.96
N ASN A 91 17.97 10.76 6.28
CA ASN A 91 19.06 10.57 7.23
C ASN A 91 18.60 9.68 8.40
N GLN A 92 19.51 9.43 9.36
CA GLN A 92 19.23 8.56 10.50
C GLN A 92 18.03 8.99 11.36
N LYS A 93 17.74 10.30 11.43
CA LYS A 93 16.66 10.85 12.26
C LYS A 93 15.29 10.73 11.60
N ASN A 94 15.22 10.76 10.27
CA ASN A 94 13.96 10.85 9.52
C ASN A 94 13.66 9.62 8.64
N LYS A 95 14.54 8.61 8.58
CA LYS A 95 14.34 7.39 7.77
C LYS A 95 13.04 6.63 8.09
N HIS A 96 12.59 6.65 9.34
CA HIS A 96 11.32 6.03 9.73
C HIS A 96 10.12 6.77 9.12
N GLU A 97 10.12 8.11 9.19
CA GLU A 97 9.11 8.96 8.56
C GLU A 97 9.06 8.73 7.04
N PHE A 98 10.23 8.66 6.39
CA PHE A 98 10.31 8.37 4.96
C PHE A 98 9.62 7.05 4.60
N VAL A 99 9.92 5.97 5.34
CA VAL A 99 9.31 4.66 5.09
C VAL A 99 7.80 4.67 5.32
N GLU A 100 7.32 5.34 6.37
CA GLU A 100 5.88 5.47 6.62
C GLU A 100 5.16 6.22 5.50
N LEU A 101 5.72 7.35 5.04
CA LEU A 101 5.16 8.11 3.93
C LEU A 101 5.22 7.35 2.60
N TYR A 102 6.28 6.56 2.39
CA TYR A 102 6.41 5.70 1.21
C TYR A 102 5.28 4.67 1.17
N ILE A 103 5.05 3.97 2.29
CA ILE A 103 3.97 2.97 2.40
C ILE A 103 2.62 3.63 2.19
N ASP A 104 2.35 4.76 2.84
CA ASP A 104 1.09 5.50 2.66
C ASP A 104 0.88 5.92 1.21
N TYR A 105 1.91 6.41 0.52
CA TYR A 105 1.79 6.80 -0.87
C TYR A 105 1.48 5.61 -1.78
N ILE A 106 2.20 4.49 -1.64
CA ILE A 106 1.98 3.30 -2.45
C ILE A 106 0.58 2.74 -2.23
N PHE A 107 0.17 2.51 -0.98
CA PHE A 107 -1.08 1.81 -0.72
C PHE A 107 -2.31 2.71 -0.74
N ASN A 108 -2.18 4.00 -0.42
CA ASN A 108 -3.31 4.92 -0.30
C ASN A 108 -3.37 5.95 -1.42
N LYS A 109 -2.37 6.83 -1.51
CA LYS A 109 -2.45 8.00 -2.40
C LYS A 109 -2.39 7.62 -3.88
N SER A 110 -1.58 6.62 -4.22
CA SER A 110 -1.33 6.28 -5.63
C SER A 110 -2.50 5.69 -6.38
N CYS A 111 -3.42 5.06 -5.67
CA CYS A 111 -4.58 4.38 -6.22
C CYS A 111 -5.89 4.92 -5.64
N GLU A 112 -5.87 6.08 -4.97
CA GLU A 112 -6.99 6.59 -4.18
C GLU A 112 -8.30 6.61 -4.98
N LYS A 113 -8.28 7.20 -6.19
CA LYS A 113 -9.46 7.32 -7.04
C LYS A 113 -10.03 5.95 -7.43
N GLN A 114 -9.17 5.03 -7.84
CA GLN A 114 -9.54 3.68 -8.25
C GLN A 114 -10.05 2.88 -7.05
N TYR A 115 -9.38 3.00 -5.90
CA TYR A 115 -9.76 2.34 -4.66
C TYR A 115 -11.12 2.83 -4.15
N GLN A 116 -11.37 4.14 -4.17
CA GLN A 116 -12.67 4.69 -3.75
C GLN A 116 -13.81 4.13 -4.61
N ALA A 117 -13.65 4.11 -5.94
CA ALA A 117 -14.64 3.53 -6.85
C ALA A 117 -14.86 2.03 -6.60
N PHE A 118 -13.76 1.28 -6.41
CA PHE A 118 -13.82 -0.15 -6.10
C PHE A 118 -14.52 -0.42 -4.76
N SER A 119 -14.09 0.26 -3.69
CA SER A 119 -14.63 0.11 -2.34
C SER A 119 -16.11 0.49 -2.27
N ALA A 120 -16.53 1.56 -2.96
CA ALA A 120 -17.94 1.94 -3.04
C ALA A 120 -18.77 0.86 -3.73
N GLY A 121 -18.28 0.32 -4.86
CA GLY A 121 -18.93 -0.79 -5.54
C GLY A 121 -18.96 -2.08 -4.74
N PHE A 122 -17.95 -2.33 -3.90
CA PHE A 122 -17.86 -3.49 -3.02
C PHE A 122 -18.89 -3.43 -1.88
N ARG A 123 -18.91 -2.30 -1.16
CA ARG A 123 -19.82 -2.07 -0.03
C ARG A 123 -21.29 -1.92 -0.43
N ARG A 124 -21.59 -1.62 -1.70
CA ARG A 124 -22.98 -1.55 -2.18
C ARG A 124 -23.67 -2.92 -2.21
N VAL A 125 -22.90 -3.99 -2.44
CA VAL A 125 -23.46 -5.33 -2.63
C VAL A 125 -23.40 -6.16 -1.35
N ILE A 126 -22.36 -5.95 -0.54
CA ILE A 126 -22.20 -6.66 0.73
C ILE A 126 -22.62 -5.72 1.86
N ASN A 127 -23.65 -6.08 2.62
CA ASN A 127 -24.05 -5.34 3.82
C ASN A 127 -22.86 -5.19 4.79
N SER A 128 -22.75 -4.05 5.46
CA SER A 128 -21.59 -3.73 6.32
C SER A 128 -21.41 -4.69 7.49
N LYS A 129 -22.50 -5.21 8.07
CA LYS A 129 -22.47 -6.09 9.26
C LYS A 129 -21.70 -7.40 9.04
N PRO A 130 -21.94 -8.19 7.97
CA PRO A 130 -21.11 -9.36 7.66
C PRO A 130 -19.63 -9.05 7.48
N LEU A 131 -19.28 -7.93 6.83
CA LEU A 131 -17.88 -7.54 6.59
C LEU A 131 -17.12 -7.27 7.88
N GLU A 132 -17.77 -6.66 8.86
CA GLU A 132 -17.17 -6.37 10.16
C GLU A 132 -16.83 -7.63 10.98
N LEU A 133 -17.26 -8.82 10.56
CA LEU A 133 -16.93 -10.07 11.25
C LEU A 133 -15.63 -10.71 10.74
N PHE A 134 -15.23 -10.45 9.50
CA PHE A 134 -14.07 -11.08 8.89
C PHE A 134 -12.74 -10.49 9.35
N TYR A 135 -11.72 -11.34 9.47
CA TYR A 135 -10.31 -10.94 9.37
C TYR A 135 -9.90 -10.79 7.89
N PRO A 136 -8.86 -9.99 7.57
CA PRO A 136 -8.40 -9.79 6.20
C PRO A 136 -8.15 -11.08 5.42
N ASP A 137 -7.48 -12.07 6.04
CA ASP A 137 -7.16 -13.35 5.41
C ASP A 137 -8.41 -14.20 5.13
N GLU A 138 -9.42 -14.14 6.00
CA GLU A 138 -10.69 -14.84 5.81
C GLU A 138 -11.50 -14.23 4.66
N LEU A 139 -11.53 -12.89 4.57
CA LEU A 139 -12.19 -12.22 3.45
C LEU A 139 -11.47 -12.49 2.13
N MET A 140 -10.14 -12.59 2.15
CA MET A 140 -9.33 -12.99 0.99
C MET A 140 -9.69 -14.41 0.54
N ALA A 141 -9.70 -15.38 1.45
CA ALA A 141 -10.03 -16.77 1.17
C ALA A 141 -11.49 -16.98 0.70
N PHE A 142 -12.40 -16.05 1.01
CA PHE A 142 -13.79 -16.12 0.53
C PHE A 142 -13.95 -15.55 -0.90
N VAL A 143 -13.05 -14.66 -1.32
CA VAL A 143 -13.06 -14.06 -2.66
C VAL A 143 -12.32 -14.94 -3.67
N VAL A 144 -11.25 -15.59 -3.23
CA VAL A 144 -10.34 -16.46 -4.02
C VAL A 144 -10.80 -17.92 -4.02
#